data_AF-A8S8R8-F1
#
_entry.id   AF-A8S8R8-F1
#
_cell.length_a   1.000
_cell.length_b   1.000
_cell.length_c   1.000
_cell.angle_alpha   90.00
_cell.angle_beta   90.00
_cell.angle_gamma   90.00
#
_symmetry.space_group_name_H-M   'P 1'
#
loop_
_entity.id
_entity.type
_entity.pdbx_description
1 polymer ?
#
loop_
_entity_poly.entity_id
_entity_poly.type
_entity_poly.pdbx_seq_one_letter_code
_entity_poly.pdbx_strand_id
1 'polypeptide(L)'
;MYREGYRVLLTLLQFFATKFLFLALHLESGAFHRSFTPELADKLAALYGIPVEDILDDYTLFLHRGGGDFLRRYREAKGWNRQQLADHAKVSRTSIRCWESGQKTIRQKCFCHLVENLGSDFPSMLRM
;
A
#
# COMPACT_ATOMS: atom_id res chain seq x y z
N MET A 1 -44.13 20.95 19.25
CA MET A 1 -42.67 20.92 19.55
C MET A 1 -41.96 19.64 19.11
N TYR A 2 -42.58 18.46 19.18
CA TYR A 2 -41.91 17.19 18.78
C TYR A 2 -41.57 17.09 17.28
N ARG A 3 -42.44 17.56 16.38
CA ARG A 3 -42.26 17.44 14.92
C ARG A 3 -40.98 18.11 14.39
N GLU A 4 -40.61 19.24 14.98
CA GLU A 4 -39.43 20.00 14.56
C GLU A 4 -38.13 19.38 15.09
N GLY A 5 -38.17 18.78 16.29
CA GLY A 5 -37.05 18.01 16.84
C GLY A 5 -36.69 16.79 15.99
N TYR A 6 -37.71 16.04 15.51
CA TYR A 6 -37.48 14.92 14.58
C TYR A 6 -36.92 15.38 13.24
N ARG A 7 -37.35 16.55 12.74
CA ARG A 7 -36.83 17.10 11.48
C ARG A 7 -35.36 17.47 11.58
N VAL A 8 -34.96 18.10 12.69
CA VAL A 8 -33.55 18.42 12.97
C VAL A 8 -32.71 17.14 13.11
N LEU A 9 -33.19 16.16 13.89
CA LEU A 9 -32.49 14.89 14.08
C LEU A 9 -32.30 14.14 12.75
N LEU A 10 -33.33 14.10 11.90
CA LEU A 10 -33.27 13.44 10.59
C LEU A 10 -32.29 14.15 9.66
N THR A 11 -32.26 15.49 9.65
CA THR A 11 -31.30 16.24 8.83
C THR A 11 -29.87 16.06 9.29
N LEU A 12 -29.62 16.02 10.61
CA LEU A 12 -28.31 15.71 11.16
C LEU A 12 -27.88 14.28 10.80
N LEU A 13 -28.77 13.31 10.95
CA LEU A 13 -28.50 11.92 10.60
C LEU A 13 -28.18 11.77 9.11
N GLN A 14 -28.94 12.42 8.22
CA GLN A 14 -28.66 12.43 6.78
C GLN A 14 -27.33 13.11 6.45
N PHE A 15 -27.00 14.21 7.13
CA PHE A 15 -25.71 14.88 6.96
C PHE A 15 -24.54 13.96 7.31
N PHE A 16 -24.59 13.32 8.48
CA PHE A 16 -23.56 12.37 8.89
C PHE A 16 -23.52 11.15 7.96
N ALA A 17 -24.66 10.54 7.65
CA ALA A 17 -24.73 9.38 6.76
C ALA A 17 -24.11 9.66 5.39
N THR A 18 -24.37 10.85 4.81
CA THR A 18 -23.80 11.24 3.53
C THR A 18 -22.28 11.45 3.62
N LYS A 19 -21.79 12.02 4.73
CA LYS A 19 -20.34 12.18 4.97
C LYS A 19 -19.65 10.84 5.19
N PHE A 20 -20.27 9.93 5.94
CA PHE A 20 -19.76 8.57 6.15
C PHE A 20 -19.76 7.77 4.85
N LEU A 21 -20.80 7.87 4.03
CA LEU A 21 -20.86 7.22 2.72
C LEU A 21 -19.77 7.76 1.77
N PHE A 22 -19.56 9.07 1.76
CA PHE A 22 -18.48 9.69 0.98
C PHE A 22 -17.09 9.24 1.46
N LEU A 23 -16.91 9.12 2.78
CA LEU A 23 -15.68 8.59 3.37
C LEU A 23 -15.46 7.13 3.01
N ALA A 24 -16.49 6.29 3.10
CA ALA A 24 -16.44 4.89 2.70
C ALA A 24 -16.07 4.75 1.21
N LEU A 25 -16.67 5.57 0.35
CA LEU A 25 -16.33 5.60 -1.08
C LEU A 25 -14.89 6.07 -1.33
N HIS A 26 -14.38 7.03 -0.55
CA HIS A 26 -12.98 7.47 -0.63
C HIS A 26 -12.00 6.40 -0.12
N LEU A 27 -12.40 5.61 0.88
CA LEU A 27 -11.64 4.45 1.36
C LEU A 27 -11.62 3.35 0.30
N GLU A 28 -12.78 3.01 -0.27
CA GLU A 28 -12.88 1.99 -1.34
C GLU A 28 -12.13 2.39 -2.61
N SER A 29 -12.09 3.68 -2.95
CA SER A 29 -11.35 4.19 -4.11
C SER A 29 -9.85 4.36 -3.88
N GLY A 30 -9.33 4.04 -2.68
CA GLY A 30 -7.90 4.15 -2.36
C GLY A 30 -7.37 5.58 -2.34
N ALA A 31 -8.24 6.61 -2.30
CA ALA A 31 -7.85 8.02 -2.47
C ALA A 31 -6.93 8.57 -1.34
N PHE A 32 -6.71 7.81 -0.27
CA PHE A 32 -5.85 8.16 0.87
C PHE A 32 -4.36 7.79 0.70
N HIS A 33 -3.91 7.46 -0.51
CA HIS A 33 -2.53 7.06 -0.81
C HIS A 33 -1.40 7.99 -0.33
N ARG A 34 -1.68 9.25 0.01
CA ARG A 34 -0.63 10.26 0.26
C ARG A 34 -0.28 10.50 1.73
N SER A 35 -1.05 9.97 2.67
CA SER A 35 -0.95 10.36 4.10
C SER A 35 -0.97 9.19 5.09
N PHE A 36 -1.04 7.94 4.62
CA PHE A 36 -0.97 6.77 5.49
C PHE A 36 0.48 6.54 5.89
N THR A 37 0.86 7.04 7.07
CA THR A 37 2.14 6.63 7.66
C THR A 37 2.04 5.16 8.08
N PRO A 38 3.15 4.40 8.07
CA PRO A 38 3.20 3.05 8.61
C PRO A 38 2.53 2.93 9.98
N GLU A 39 2.78 3.89 10.88
CA GLU A 39 2.22 3.86 12.23
C GLU A 39 0.69 4.05 12.24
N LEU A 40 0.13 4.77 11.28
CA LEU A 40 -1.32 4.92 11.16
C LEU A 40 -1.95 3.63 10.62
N ALA A 41 -1.30 2.97 9.66
CA ALA A 41 -1.75 1.68 9.13
C ALA A 41 -1.79 0.62 10.24
N ASP A 42 -0.72 0.52 11.03
CA ASP A 42 -0.64 -0.42 12.16
C ASP A 42 -1.72 -0.15 13.21
N LYS A 43 -1.99 1.12 13.53
CA LYS A 43 -3.04 1.50 14.49
C LYS A 43 -4.43 1.14 13.98
N LEU A 44 -4.69 1.30 12.69
CA LEU A 44 -5.97 0.95 12.10
C LEU A 44 -6.15 -0.57 12.03
N ALA A 45 -5.11 -1.31 11.65
CA ALA A 45 -5.09 -2.77 11.73
C ALA A 45 -5.42 -3.26 13.15
N ALA A 46 -4.76 -2.70 14.16
CA ALA A 46 -5.02 -3.02 15.55
C ALA A 46 -6.46 -2.67 16.00
N LEU A 47 -6.99 -1.53 15.54
CA LEU A 47 -8.35 -1.08 15.86
C LEU A 47 -9.42 -2.01 15.27
N TYR A 48 -9.23 -2.45 14.03
CA TYR A 48 -10.19 -3.30 13.33
C TYR A 48 -9.94 -4.80 13.55
N GLY A 49 -8.83 -5.18 14.19
CA GLY A 49 -8.46 -6.59 14.41
C GLY A 49 -8.15 -7.33 13.11
N ILE A 50 -7.70 -6.62 12.07
CA ILE A 50 -7.35 -7.18 10.77
C ILE A 50 -5.85 -7.00 10.50
N PRO A 51 -5.20 -7.89 9.73
CA PRO A 51 -3.83 -7.72 9.29
C PRO A 51 -3.61 -6.40 8.54
N VAL A 52 -2.46 -5.76 8.72
CA VAL A 52 -2.13 -4.50 8.04
C VAL A 52 -2.01 -4.68 6.52
N GLU A 53 -1.62 -5.88 6.08
CA GLU A 53 -1.54 -6.28 4.67
C GLU A 53 -2.91 -6.31 3.96
N ASP A 54 -4.00 -6.46 4.73
CA ASP A 54 -5.37 -6.45 4.19
C ASP A 54 -5.92 -5.03 4.05
N ILE A 55 -5.27 -4.05 4.70
CA ILE A 55 -5.60 -2.62 4.59
C ILE A 55 -4.82 -1.97 3.44
N LEU A 56 -3.57 -2.37 3.26
CA LEU A 56 -2.66 -1.74 2.30
C LEU A 56 -2.75 -2.38 0.92
N ASP A 57 -2.77 -1.54 -0.11
CA ASP A 57 -2.48 -2.00 -1.48
C ASP A 57 -1.03 -2.48 -1.59
N ASP A 58 -0.73 -3.27 -2.62
CA ASP A 58 0.60 -3.89 -2.77
C ASP A 58 1.74 -2.87 -2.84
N TYR A 59 1.54 -1.69 -3.44
CA TYR A 59 2.61 -0.70 -3.51
C TYR A 59 2.87 -0.06 -2.14
N THR A 60 1.81 0.27 -1.40
CA THR A 60 1.95 0.82 -0.05
C THR A 60 2.51 -0.23 0.92
N LEU A 61 2.10 -1.50 0.81
CA LEU A 61 2.66 -2.61 1.56
C LEU A 61 4.15 -2.83 1.23
N PHE A 62 4.53 -2.70 -0.03
CA PHE A 62 5.91 -2.76 -0.47
C PHE A 62 6.78 -1.69 0.21
N LEU A 63 6.28 -0.45 0.28
CA LEU A 63 6.97 0.63 0.99
C LEU A 63 6.99 0.40 2.51
N HIS A 64 5.89 -0.08 3.09
CA HIS A 64 5.75 -0.42 4.50
C HIS A 64 6.81 -1.43 4.95
N ARG A 65 7.10 -2.44 4.10
CA ARG A 65 8.11 -3.49 4.34
C ARG A 65 9.55 -3.07 4.01
N GLY A 66 9.79 -1.77 3.84
CA GLY A 66 11.12 -1.21 3.60
C GLY A 66 11.60 -1.33 2.15
N GLY A 67 10.72 -1.65 1.18
CA GLY A 67 10.93 -1.61 -0.28
C GLY A 67 12.24 -2.18 -0.82
N GLY A 68 13.34 -1.44 -0.68
CA GLY A 68 14.69 -1.90 -0.99
C GLY A 68 15.14 -3.12 -0.17
N ASP A 69 14.77 -3.19 1.11
CA ASP A 69 15.08 -4.36 1.95
C ASP A 69 14.25 -5.58 1.55
N PHE A 70 13.00 -5.37 1.14
CA PHE A 70 12.20 -6.43 0.53
C PHE A 70 12.83 -6.91 -0.78
N LEU A 71 13.23 -5.99 -1.66
CA LEU A 71 13.87 -6.34 -2.94
C LEU A 71 15.16 -7.15 -2.75
N ARG A 72 15.95 -6.81 -1.71
CA ARG A 72 17.15 -7.56 -1.33
C ARG A 72 16.80 -9.00 -0.90
N ARG A 73 15.82 -9.15 0.00
CA ARG A 73 15.35 -10.46 0.48
C ARG A 73 14.77 -11.31 -0.64
N TYR A 74 13.96 -10.71 -1.53
CA TYR A 74 13.41 -11.37 -2.71
C TYR A 74 14.53 -11.92 -3.60
N ARG A 75 15.54 -11.10 -3.90
CA ARG A 75 16.72 -11.51 -4.68
C ARG A 75 17.47 -12.67 -4.02
N GLU A 76 17.71 -12.58 -2.72
CA GLU A 76 18.44 -13.59 -1.94
C GLU A 76 17.68 -14.91 -1.87
N ALA A 77 16.35 -14.88 -1.69
CA ALA A 77 15.51 -16.06 -1.72
C ALA A 77 15.53 -16.79 -3.08
N LYS A 78 15.69 -16.04 -4.19
CA LYS A 78 15.87 -16.61 -5.53
C LYS A 78 17.30 -17.08 -5.83
N GLY A 79 18.26 -16.82 -4.93
CA GLY A 79 19.67 -17.09 -5.18
C GLY A 79 20.28 -16.22 -6.28
N TRP A 80 19.69 -15.04 -6.53
CA TRP A 80 20.12 -14.14 -7.60
C TRP A 80 21.17 -13.14 -7.13
N ASN A 81 22.05 -12.77 -8.04
CA ASN A 81 22.88 -11.58 -7.90
C ASN A 81 22.14 -10.33 -8.41
N ARG A 82 22.69 -9.14 -8.16
CA ARG A 82 22.04 -7.87 -8.55
C ARG A 82 21.86 -7.71 -10.07
N GLN A 83 22.74 -8.31 -10.87
CA GLN A 83 22.63 -8.27 -12.33
C GLN A 83 21.46 -9.16 -12.78
N GLN A 84 21.37 -10.38 -12.27
CA GLN A 84 20.25 -11.28 -12.57
C GLN A 84 18.90 -10.67 -12.22
N LEU A 85 18.77 -10.08 -11.02
CA LEU A 85 17.53 -9.37 -10.66
C LEU A 85 17.24 -8.23 -11.64
N ALA A 86 18.26 -7.45 -12.03
CA ALA A 86 18.10 -6.36 -12.97
C ALA A 86 17.63 -6.85 -14.36
N ASP A 87 18.20 -7.95 -14.84
CA ASP A 87 17.86 -8.57 -16.12
C ASP A 87 16.42 -9.11 -16.10
N HIS A 88 16.03 -9.83 -15.05
CA HIS A 88 14.66 -10.33 -14.87
C HIS A 88 13.65 -9.19 -14.75
N ALA A 89 13.98 -8.12 -14.04
CA ALA A 89 13.12 -6.95 -13.87
C ALA A 89 13.15 -5.97 -15.06
N LYS A 90 14.05 -6.19 -16.04
CA LYS A 90 14.34 -5.28 -17.16
C LYS A 90 14.63 -3.84 -16.71
N VAL A 91 15.47 -3.70 -15.68
CA VAL A 91 15.95 -2.41 -15.16
C VAL A 91 17.47 -2.40 -15.08
N SER A 92 18.08 -1.24 -14.81
CA SER A 92 19.54 -1.18 -14.66
C SER A 92 19.99 -1.78 -13.32
N ARG A 93 21.15 -2.47 -13.30
CA ARG A 93 21.81 -2.92 -12.06
C ARG A 93 22.08 -1.77 -11.08
N THR A 94 22.34 -0.57 -11.60
CA THR A 94 22.52 0.64 -10.77
C THR A 94 21.23 1.02 -10.04
N SER A 95 20.07 0.90 -10.70
CA SER A 95 18.77 1.10 -10.06
C SER A 95 18.56 0.13 -8.90
N ILE A 96 18.79 -1.18 -9.14
CA ILE A 96 18.71 -2.21 -8.09
C ILE A 96 19.62 -1.85 -6.92
N ARG A 97 20.89 -1.49 -7.17
CA ARG A 97 21.83 -1.09 -6.13
C ARG A 97 21.32 0.10 -5.32
N CYS A 98 20.87 1.17 -5.98
CA CYS A 98 20.39 2.37 -5.30
C CYS A 98 19.11 2.13 -4.49
N TRP A 99 18.24 1.23 -4.95
CA TRP A 99 17.03 0.85 -4.23
C TRP A 99 17.37 0.00 -3.01
N GLU A 100 18.17 -1.04 -3.17
CA GLU A 100 18.61 -1.88 -2.05
C GLU A 100 19.40 -1.07 -1.01
N SER A 101 20.16 -0.05 -1.40
CA SER A 101 20.92 0.77 -0.44
C SER A 101 20.11 1.92 0.16
N GLY A 102 18.82 2.05 -0.15
CA GLY A 102 17.98 3.16 0.31
C GLY A 102 18.34 4.53 -0.27
N GLN A 103 19.24 4.61 -1.26
CA GLN A 103 19.62 5.87 -1.91
C GLN A 103 18.47 6.47 -2.72
N LYS A 104 17.57 5.63 -3.23
CA LYS A 104 16.37 6.05 -3.95
C LYS A 104 15.19 5.18 -3.54
N THR A 105 14.06 5.81 -3.23
CA THR A 105 12.77 5.12 -3.08
C THR A 105 12.24 4.72 -4.46
N ILE A 106 11.69 3.51 -4.56
CA ILE A 106 11.05 3.02 -5.78
C ILE A 106 9.71 3.74 -5.93
N ARG A 107 9.50 4.35 -7.10
CA ARG A 107 8.22 4.99 -7.44
C ARG A 107 7.19 3.94 -7.85
N GLN A 108 5.90 4.24 -7.68
CA GLN A 108 4.80 3.34 -8.04
C GLN A 108 4.88 2.81 -9.47
N LYS A 109 5.19 3.67 -10.46
CA LYS A 109 5.38 3.22 -11.85
C LYS A 109 6.50 2.18 -12.00
N CYS A 110 7.61 2.35 -11.27
CA CYS A 110 8.69 1.37 -11.27
C CYS A 110 8.28 0.09 -10.54
N PHE A 111 7.50 0.18 -9.47
CA PHE A 111 6.93 -0.98 -8.79
C PHE A 111 6.02 -1.80 -9.70
N CYS A 112 5.09 -1.17 -10.43
CA CYS A 112 4.26 -1.86 -11.41
C CYS A 112 5.11 -2.60 -12.46
N HIS A 113 6.17 -1.95 -12.96
CA HIS A 113 7.10 -2.58 -13.89
C HIS A 113 7.85 -3.78 -13.28
N LEU A 114 8.17 -3.75 -11.97
CA LEU A 114 8.74 -4.91 -11.27
C LEU A 114 7.74 -6.06 -11.22
N VAL A 115 6.49 -5.80 -10.83
CA VAL A 115 5.43 -6.80 -10.75
C VAL A 115 5.18 -7.45 -12.12
N GLU A 116 5.10 -6.65 -13.18
CA GLU A 116 4.88 -7.12 -14.55
C GLU A 116 5.99 -8.05 -15.05
N ASN A 117 7.26 -7.75 -14.73
CA ASN A 117 8.40 -8.51 -15.28
C ASN A 117 8.84 -9.68 -14.38
N LEU A 118 8.67 -9.56 -13.06
CA LEU A 118 9.01 -10.62 -12.11
C LEU A 118 7.88 -11.66 -11.94
N GLY A 119 6.67 -11.32 -12.39
CA GLY A 119 5.51 -12.21 -12.37
C GLY A 119 4.83 -12.28 -11.01
N SER A 120 3.85 -13.17 -10.89
CA SER A 120 2.97 -13.30 -9.71
C SER A 120 3.68 -13.66 -8.41
N ASP A 121 4.87 -14.27 -8.50
CA ASP A 121 5.66 -14.64 -7.33
C ASP A 121 6.11 -13.43 -6.50
N PHE A 122 6.40 -12.30 -7.15
CA PHE A 122 6.84 -11.07 -6.47
C PHE A 122 5.77 -10.50 -5.50
N PRO A 123 4.52 -10.23 -5.92
CA PRO A 123 3.46 -9.81 -5.00
C PRO A 123 3.04 -10.92 -4.03
N SER A 124 3.14 -12.21 -4.40
CA SER A 124 2.88 -13.30 -3.45
C SER A 124 3.87 -13.30 -2.28
N MET A 125 5.17 -13.16 -2.55
CA MET A 125 6.18 -13.03 -1.49
C MET A 125 6.01 -11.75 -0.66
N LEU A 126 5.42 -10.70 -1.25
CA LEU A 126 5.15 -9.47 -0.52
C LEU A 126 4.06 -9.66 0.55
N ARG A 127 3.07 -10.52 0.30
CA ARG A 127 1.94 -10.82 1.20
C ARG A 127 2.19 -12.01 2.15
N MET A 128 3.36 -12.64 2.10
CA MET A 128 3.81 -13.67 3.06
C MET A 128 4.30 -13.06 4.37
#